data_AF-A0A170WQS2-F1
#
_entry.id   AF-A0A170WQS2-F1
#
_cell.length_a   1.000
_cell.length_b   1.000
_cell.length_c   1.000
_cell.angle_alpha   90.00
_cell.angle_beta   90.00
_cell.angle_gamma   90.00
#
_symmetry.space_group_name_H-M   'P 1'
#
loop_
_entity.id
_entity.type
_entity.pdbx_description
1 polymer ?
#
loop_
_entity_poly.entity_id
_entity_poly.type
_entity_poly.pdbx_seq_one_letter_code
_entity_poly.pdbx_strand_id
1 'polypeptide(L)'
;YPHHNQSPRNTYQCAMGKQAMGTIGYNQRNRIDTLMYNLVYPHAPMVKSRALDLINFDKLPAGQNAIVAVMSYSGYDIEDALILNKASIDRGYGRCLVYRNSKCTLKQYANQTYDRIMPPLLDAETLNPPYRHMVLDADGIAA
;
A
#
# COMPACT_ATOMS: atom_id res chain seq x y z
N TYR A 1 5.00 -5.99 25.97
CA TYR A 1 4.61 -6.51 27.30
C TYR A 1 3.16 -6.99 27.31
N PRO A 2 2.85 -8.18 26.75
CA PRO A 2 1.46 -8.64 26.63
C PRO A 2 0.79 -8.93 27.98
N HIS A 3 1.56 -9.28 29.00
CA HIS A 3 1.07 -9.59 30.36
C HIS A 3 0.68 -8.34 31.17
N HIS A 4 0.99 -7.13 30.69
CA HIS A 4 0.57 -5.86 31.33
C HIS A 4 -0.71 -5.30 30.71
N ASN A 5 -1.27 -5.97 29.71
CA ASN A 5 -2.46 -5.52 28.99
C ASN A 5 -3.66 -6.41 29.31
N GLN A 6 -4.85 -5.84 29.27
CA GLN A 6 -6.09 -6.62 29.32
C GLN A 6 -6.17 -7.57 28.11
N SER A 7 -6.61 -8.82 28.34
CA SER A 7 -6.68 -9.86 27.31
C SER A 7 -7.34 -9.42 25.98
N PRO A 8 -8.49 -8.71 25.97
CA PRO A 8 -9.12 -8.27 24.73
C PRO A 8 -8.23 -7.33 23.89
N ARG A 9 -7.42 -6.47 24.54
CA ARG A 9 -6.52 -5.54 23.83
C ARG A 9 -5.41 -6.28 23.10
N ASN A 10 -4.91 -7.37 23.66
CA ASN A 10 -3.93 -8.22 22.97
C ASN A 10 -4.55 -8.88 21.73
N THR A 11 -5.80 -9.35 21.83
CA THR A 11 -6.52 -9.92 20.68
C THR A 11 -6.70 -8.91 19.55
N TYR A 12 -7.06 -7.66 19.87
CA TYR A 12 -7.16 -6.60 18.86
C TYR A 12 -5.81 -6.36 18.16
N GLN A 13 -4.71 -6.27 18.91
CA GLN A 13 -3.39 -6.05 18.32
C GLN A 13 -2.96 -7.21 17.42
N CYS A 14 -3.26 -8.46 17.78
CA CYS A 14 -2.96 -9.62 16.92
C CYS A 14 -3.73 -9.59 15.59
N ALA A 15 -4.94 -9.04 15.57
CA ALA A 15 -5.72 -8.85 14.35
C ALA A 15 -5.20 -7.66 13.53
N MET A 16 -5.02 -6.50 14.17
CA MET A 16 -4.54 -5.27 13.54
C MET A 16 -3.12 -5.40 13.00
N GLY A 17 -2.25 -6.16 13.68
CA GLY A 17 -0.87 -6.39 13.25
C GLY A 17 -0.76 -7.04 11.87
N LYS A 18 -1.77 -7.82 11.44
CA LYS A 18 -1.81 -8.42 10.09
C LYS A 18 -2.16 -7.42 9.00
N GLN A 19 -2.73 -6.27 9.38
CA GLN A 19 -3.13 -5.19 8.47
C GLN A 19 -2.07 -4.08 8.41
N ALA A 20 -1.02 -4.15 9.24
CA ALA A 20 0.02 -3.14 9.27
C ALA A 20 0.75 -3.06 7.92
N MET A 21 0.92 -1.84 7.42
CA MET A 21 1.67 -1.57 6.19
C MET A 21 3.17 -1.53 6.48
N GLY A 22 3.97 -2.06 5.56
CA GLY A 22 5.40 -2.21 5.78
C GLY A 22 6.14 -2.62 4.52
N THR A 23 7.35 -3.13 4.72
CA THR A 23 8.06 -3.83 3.63
C THR A 23 7.58 -5.27 3.61
N ILE A 24 7.07 -5.72 2.47
CA ILE A 24 6.53 -7.09 2.34
C ILE A 24 7.65 -8.08 2.02
N GLY A 25 8.64 -7.64 1.24
CA GLY A 25 9.80 -8.47 0.90
C GLY A 25 10.83 -7.71 0.06
N TYR A 26 12.04 -8.23 -0.03
CA TYR A 26 13.13 -7.60 -0.79
C TYR A 26 12.85 -7.51 -2.29
N ASN A 27 12.10 -8.46 -2.84
CA ASN A 27 11.73 -8.52 -4.25
C ASN A 27 10.38 -7.84 -4.54
N GLN A 28 9.85 -7.01 -3.62
CA GLN A 28 8.52 -6.40 -3.77
C GLN A 28 8.36 -5.55 -5.05
N ARG A 29 9.45 -4.99 -5.61
CA ARG A 29 9.41 -4.25 -6.89
C ARG A 29 9.18 -5.14 -8.11
N ASN A 30 9.63 -6.39 -8.06
CA ASN A 30 9.49 -7.35 -9.15
C ASN A 30 8.22 -8.20 -9.01
N ARG A 31 7.49 -8.05 -7.89
CA ARG A 31 6.24 -8.77 -7.65
C ARG A 31 5.10 -8.14 -8.42
N ILE A 32 4.22 -9.00 -8.93
CA ILE A 32 3.11 -8.66 -9.81
C ILE A 32 1.80 -8.97 -9.06
N ASP A 33 1.71 -8.48 -7.81
CA ASP A 33 0.52 -8.61 -6.96
C ASP A 33 -0.56 -7.60 -7.40
N THR A 34 -1.83 -7.94 -7.17
CA THR A 34 -2.96 -7.09 -7.58
C THR A 34 -2.97 -5.73 -6.87
N LEU A 35 -2.67 -5.74 -5.58
CA LEU A 35 -2.62 -4.53 -4.74
C LEU A 35 -1.55 -4.71 -3.67
N MET A 36 -0.70 -3.71 -3.51
CA MET A 36 0.42 -3.75 -2.57
C MET A 36 0.59 -2.38 -1.90
N TYR A 37 0.74 -2.39 -0.58
CA TYR A 37 0.92 -1.19 0.23
C TYR A 37 2.32 -1.19 0.84
N ASN A 38 3.18 -0.30 0.37
CA ASN A 38 4.56 -0.21 0.81
C ASN A 38 4.81 1.09 1.54
N LEU A 39 5.25 1.00 2.79
CA LEU A 39 5.68 2.17 3.55
C LEU A 39 7.01 2.71 3.00
N VAL A 40 7.14 4.02 2.83
CA VAL A 40 8.36 4.64 2.26
C VAL A 40 9.54 4.54 3.23
N TYR A 41 9.30 4.82 4.51
CA TYR A 41 10.33 4.83 5.55
C TYR A 41 9.95 3.90 6.72
N PRO A 42 10.04 2.58 6.56
CA PRO A 42 9.75 1.65 7.64
C PRO A 42 10.88 1.66 8.68
N HIS A 43 10.53 1.66 9.97
CA HIS A 43 11.52 1.65 11.07
C HIS A 43 11.42 0.34 11.87
N ALA A 44 12.58 -0.21 12.26
CA ALA A 44 12.60 -1.29 13.23
C ALA A 44 12.07 -0.81 14.59
N PRO A 45 11.25 -1.61 15.29
CA PRO A 45 10.71 -1.21 16.58
C PRO A 45 11.82 -1.08 17.63
N MET A 46 11.83 0.03 18.38
CA MET A 46 12.86 0.25 19.43
C MET A 46 12.75 -0.76 20.57
N VAL A 47 11.52 -1.15 20.93
CA VAL A 47 11.25 -2.15 21.96
C VAL A 47 10.71 -3.40 21.28
N LYS A 48 11.48 -4.48 21.33
CA LYS A 48 11.17 -5.75 20.67
C LYS A 48 11.22 -6.93 21.65
N SER A 49 10.49 -7.99 21.32
CA SER A 49 10.54 -9.27 22.03
C SER A 49 11.54 -10.20 21.34
N ARG A 50 12.13 -11.14 22.09
CA ARG A 50 13.03 -12.17 21.52
C ARG A 50 12.37 -12.98 20.40
N ALA A 51 11.05 -13.12 20.42
CA ALA A 51 10.31 -13.76 19.32
C ALA A 51 10.39 -12.97 18.00
N LEU A 52 10.43 -11.63 18.05
CA LEU A 52 10.57 -10.79 16.86
C LEU A 52 11.96 -10.95 16.20
N ASP A 53 12.99 -11.16 17.01
CA ASP A 53 14.34 -11.46 16.53
C ASP A 53 14.38 -12.80 15.79
N LEU A 54 13.73 -13.83 16.35
CA LEU A 54 13.68 -15.17 15.74
C LEU A 54 12.97 -15.18 14.39
N ILE A 55 11.91 -14.39 14.23
CA ILE A 55 11.21 -14.25 12.94
C ILE A 55 11.88 -13.23 12.00
N ASN A 56 12.97 -12.58 12.42
CA ASN A 56 13.66 -11.53 11.69
C ASN A 56 12.77 -10.33 11.30
N PHE A 57 11.85 -9.92 12.18
CA PHE A 57 10.94 -8.80 11.88
C PHE A 57 11.66 -7.47 11.64
N ASP A 58 12.84 -7.29 12.24
CA ASP A 58 13.69 -6.10 12.05
C ASP A 58 14.13 -5.88 10.61
N LYS A 59 14.22 -6.96 9.82
CA LYS A 59 14.63 -6.90 8.40
C LYS A 59 13.51 -6.41 7.49
N LEU A 60 12.27 -6.72 7.83
CA LEU A 60 11.07 -6.34 7.08
C LEU A 60 10.05 -5.71 8.03
N PRO A 61 10.33 -4.52 8.59
CA PRO A 61 9.45 -3.93 9.57
C PRO A 61 8.18 -3.37 8.92
N ALA A 62 7.09 -3.42 9.69
CA ALA A 62 5.81 -2.83 9.34
C ALA A 62 5.43 -1.77 10.39
N GLY A 63 5.72 -0.51 10.08
CA GLY A 63 5.42 0.64 10.93
C GLY A 63 6.56 1.67 11.03
N GLN A 64 6.33 2.69 11.85
CA GLN A 64 7.29 3.75 12.19
C GLN A 64 7.26 4.00 13.69
N ASN A 65 8.43 4.31 14.26
CA ASN A 65 8.51 4.78 15.64
C ASN A 65 8.01 6.23 15.72
N ALA A 66 6.99 6.47 16.53
CA ALA A 66 6.39 7.77 16.74
C ALA A 66 6.70 8.30 18.14
N ILE A 67 6.86 9.62 18.27
CA ILE A 67 6.85 10.30 19.57
C ILE A 67 5.39 10.62 19.89
N VAL A 68 4.89 10.06 20.99
CA VAL A 68 3.49 10.20 21.41
C VAL A 68 3.44 11.06 22.67
N ALA A 69 2.59 12.10 22.64
CA ALA A 69 2.25 12.90 23.81
C ALA A 69 0.80 12.58 24.22
N VAL A 70 0.59 12.23 25.49
CA VAL A 70 -0.74 11.92 26.03
C VAL A 70 -1.21 13.13 26.84
N MET A 71 -2.05 13.96 26.23
CA MET A 71 -2.65 15.13 26.86
C MET A 71 -3.92 15.54 26.12
N SER A 72 -4.84 16.21 26.80
CA SER A 72 -5.97 16.87 26.16
C SER A 72 -5.51 18.17 25.53
N TYR A 73 -5.47 18.25 24.20
CA TYR A 73 -4.90 19.42 23.50
C TYR A 73 -5.95 20.40 22.99
N SER A 74 -6.84 19.94 22.11
CA SER A 74 -7.69 20.86 21.31
C SER A 74 -9.15 20.41 21.22
N GLY A 75 -9.52 19.29 21.83
CA GLY A 75 -10.87 18.72 21.71
C GLY A 75 -11.11 17.98 20.39
N TYR A 76 -10.14 17.96 19.47
CA TYR A 76 -10.15 17.09 18.27
C TYR A 76 -9.57 15.70 18.56
N ASP A 77 -9.14 15.46 19.79
CA ASP A 77 -8.57 14.21 20.34
C ASP A 77 -9.61 13.42 21.18
N ILE A 78 -10.90 13.67 20.97
CA ILE A 78 -12.00 12.96 21.65
C ILE A 78 -12.30 11.61 20.99
N GLU A 79 -12.83 10.65 21.78
CA GLU A 79 -13.44 9.40 21.28
C GLU A 79 -12.54 8.63 20.28
N ASP A 80 -11.30 8.34 20.70
CA ASP A 80 -10.25 7.62 19.96
C ASP A 80 -9.61 8.37 18.78
N ALA A 81 -9.89 9.66 18.60
CA ALA A 81 -9.23 10.50 17.61
C ALA A 81 -7.76 10.82 17.99
N LEU A 82 -6.89 10.91 16.98
CA LEU A 82 -5.47 11.24 17.14
C LEU A 82 -5.14 12.52 16.36
N ILE A 83 -4.41 13.43 17.01
CA ILE A 83 -3.85 14.63 16.36
C ILE A 83 -2.44 14.32 15.89
N LEU A 84 -2.17 14.55 14.60
CA LEU A 84 -0.85 14.34 13.99
C LEU A 84 -0.16 15.67 13.69
N ASN A 85 1.17 15.69 13.86
CA ASN A 85 1.97 16.85 13.47
C ASN A 85 2.06 16.96 11.94
N LYS A 86 1.45 18.00 11.38
CA LYS A 86 1.48 18.31 9.94
C LYS A 86 2.91 18.36 9.40
N ALA A 87 3.83 19.02 10.11
CA ALA A 87 5.20 19.14 9.67
C ALA A 87 5.96 17.80 9.63
N SER A 88 5.55 16.81 10.42
CA SER A 88 6.10 15.45 10.35
C SER A 88 5.57 14.69 9.13
N ILE A 89 4.28 14.85 8.81
CA ILE A 89 3.65 14.25 7.62
C ILE A 89 4.28 14.82 6.35
N ASP A 90 4.48 16.14 6.28
CA ASP A 90 5.10 16.81 5.13
C ASP A 90 6.54 16.30 4.89
N ARG A 91 7.24 15.89 5.96
CA ARG A 91 8.57 15.27 5.89
C ARG A 91 8.55 13.75 5.59
N GLY A 92 7.37 13.15 5.43
CA GLY A 92 7.21 11.76 5.01
C GLY A 92 6.82 10.77 6.12
N TYR A 93 6.44 11.22 7.31
CA TYR A 93 5.86 10.36 8.33
C TYR A 93 4.55 9.73 7.82
N GLY A 94 4.45 8.39 7.90
CA GLY A 94 3.29 7.64 7.43
C GLY A 94 3.09 7.60 5.91
N ARG A 95 4.04 8.09 5.10
CA ARG A 95 3.91 8.09 3.63
C ARG A 95 3.98 6.66 3.08
N CYS A 96 2.97 6.27 2.31
CA CYS A 96 2.82 4.95 1.71
C CYS A 96 2.72 5.05 0.18
N LEU A 97 3.27 4.06 -0.51
CA LEU A 97 3.15 3.84 -1.95
C LEU A 97 2.15 2.71 -2.18
N VAL A 98 1.16 2.99 -3.03
CA VAL A 98 0.15 2.02 -3.42
C VAL A 98 0.47 1.54 -4.83
N TYR A 99 0.81 0.26 -4.97
CA TYR A 99 0.98 -0.38 -6.26
C TYR A 99 -0.29 -1.15 -6.58
N ARG A 100 -0.90 -0.85 -7.72
CA ARG A 100 -2.03 -1.60 -8.25
C ARG A 100 -1.66 -2.12 -9.62
N ASN A 101 -1.80 -3.43 -9.79
CA ASN A 101 -1.54 -4.06 -11.06
C ASN A 101 -2.83 -4.57 -11.69
N SER A 102 -3.00 -4.28 -12.97
CA SER A 102 -4.13 -4.71 -13.79
C SER A 102 -3.64 -5.71 -14.83
N LYS A 103 -4.19 -6.91 -14.81
CA LYS A 103 -3.85 -7.99 -15.76
C LYS A 103 -4.97 -8.14 -16.78
N CYS A 104 -4.60 -8.29 -18.05
CA CYS A 104 -5.52 -8.65 -19.12
C CYS A 104 -5.03 -9.97 -19.74
N THR A 105 -5.94 -10.92 -19.97
CA THR A 105 -5.63 -12.18 -20.67
C THR A 105 -6.35 -12.20 -22.01
N LEU A 106 -5.59 -12.43 -23.08
CA LEU A 106 -6.13 -12.58 -24.42
C LEU A 106 -6.67 -14.00 -24.58
N LYS A 107 -7.96 -14.13 -24.89
CA LYS A 107 -8.61 -15.43 -25.03
C LYS A 107 -8.69 -15.84 -26.49
N GLN A 108 -8.55 -17.14 -26.72
CA GLN A 108 -8.94 -17.78 -27.97
C GLN A 108 -10.24 -18.53 -27.73
N TYR A 109 -11.22 -18.29 -28.58
CA TYR A 109 -12.55 -18.85 -28.46
C TYR A 109 -12.69 -20.07 -29.38
N ALA A 110 -13.62 -20.97 -29.04
CA ALA A 110 -13.85 -22.21 -29.77
C ALA A 110 -14.30 -22.00 -31.23
N ASN A 111 -14.86 -20.83 -31.55
CA ASN A 111 -15.25 -20.42 -32.89
C ASN A 111 -14.07 -19.87 -33.72
N GLN A 112 -12.82 -20.14 -33.33
CA GLN A 112 -11.59 -19.65 -33.97
C GLN A 112 -11.41 -18.12 -33.91
N THR A 113 -12.24 -17.40 -33.15
CA THR A 113 -12.01 -15.98 -32.88
C THR A 113 -11.04 -15.81 -31.71
N TYR A 114 -10.33 -14.70 -31.66
CA TYR A 114 -9.35 -14.43 -30.63
C TYR A 114 -9.24 -12.94 -30.35
N ASP A 115 -8.92 -12.60 -29.11
CA ASP A 115 -8.74 -11.22 -28.69
C ASP A 115 -7.40 -10.67 -29.18
N ARG A 116 -7.39 -9.41 -29.61
CA ARG A 116 -6.18 -8.66 -29.97
C ARG A 116 -6.18 -7.32 -29.24
N ILE A 117 -5.00 -6.93 -28.75
CA ILE A 117 -4.75 -5.56 -28.32
C ILE A 117 -4.51 -4.74 -29.59
N MET A 118 -5.22 -3.62 -29.70
CA MET A 118 -5.18 -2.74 -30.86
C MET A 118 -4.76 -1.33 -30.42
N PRO A 119 -4.12 -0.55 -31.30
CA PRO A 119 -3.82 0.86 -31.04
C PRO A 119 -5.09 1.68 -30.73
N PRO A 120 -4.93 2.87 -30.14
CA PRO A 120 -6.06 3.74 -29.84
C PRO A 120 -6.89 4.03 -31.10
N LEU A 121 -8.20 3.83 -30.99
CA LEU A 121 -9.15 4.23 -32.04
C LEU A 121 -9.05 5.73 -32.27
N LEU A 122 -8.80 6.13 -33.51
CA LEU A 122 -8.78 7.53 -33.92
C LEU A 122 -10.18 7.92 -34.40
N ASP A 123 -10.60 9.12 -34.04
CA ASP A 123 -11.82 9.71 -34.57
C ASP A 123 -11.66 10.03 -36.06
N ALA A 124 -12.69 9.77 -36.85
CA ALA A 124 -12.62 9.82 -38.32
C ALA A 124 -12.48 11.25 -38.86
N GLU A 125 -12.99 12.25 -38.12
CA GLU A 125 -12.96 13.66 -38.53
C GLU A 125 -11.72 14.38 -38.01
N THR A 126 -11.33 14.12 -36.76
CA THR A 126 -10.25 14.86 -36.09
C THR A 126 -8.91 14.14 -36.10
N LEU A 127 -8.87 12.87 -36.52
CA LEU A 127 -7.68 11.99 -36.49
C LEU A 127 -7.00 11.89 -35.11
N ASN A 128 -7.69 12.32 -34.06
CA ASN A 128 -7.21 12.33 -32.69
C ASN A 128 -7.84 11.19 -31.89
N PRO A 129 -7.10 10.60 -30.94
CA PRO A 129 -7.68 9.61 -30.04
C PRO A 129 -8.70 10.30 -29.10
N PRO A 130 -9.80 9.63 -28.75
CA PRO A 130 -10.73 10.13 -27.73
C PRO A 130 -10.01 10.22 -26.39
N TYR A 131 -10.49 11.11 -25.50
CA TYR A 131 -9.86 11.41 -24.20
C TYR A 131 -9.44 10.16 -23.40
N ARG A 132 -10.25 9.10 -23.41
CA ARG A 132 -9.95 7.84 -22.69
C ARG A 132 -8.77 7.06 -23.26
N HIS A 133 -8.49 7.22 -24.55
CA HIS A 133 -7.44 6.50 -25.26
C HIS A 133 -6.16 7.34 -25.41
N MET A 134 -6.15 8.60 -24.93
CA MET A 134 -4.96 9.46 -24.98
C MET A 134 -3.76 8.91 -24.20
N VAL A 135 -4.00 8.02 -23.22
CA VAL A 135 -2.94 7.41 -22.40
C VAL A 135 -2.34 6.18 -23.07
N LEU A 136 -2.97 5.65 -24.13
CA LEU A 136 -2.51 4.45 -24.83
C LEU A 136 -1.42 4.80 -25.85
N ASP A 137 -0.36 4.00 -25.89
CA ASP A 137 0.69 4.09 -26.89
C ASP A 137 0.30 3.33 -28.18
N ALA A 138 1.18 3.33 -29.18
CA ALA A 138 0.97 2.72 -30.49
C ALA A 138 0.71 1.21 -30.44
N ASP A 139 1.10 0.52 -29.37
CA ASP A 139 0.83 -0.89 -29.13
C ASP A 139 -0.51 -1.15 -28.41
N GLY A 140 -1.24 -0.10 -28.02
CA GLY A 140 -2.48 -0.18 -27.28
C GLY A 140 -2.32 -0.41 -25.77
N ILE A 141 -1.10 -0.27 -25.24
CA ILE A 141 -0.79 -0.36 -23.81
C ILE A 141 -0.51 1.05 -23.28
N ALA A 142 -0.93 1.34 -22.05
CA ALA A 142 -0.65 2.63 -21.43
C ALA A 142 0.84 2.76 -21.07
N ALA A 143 1.42 3.93 -21.35
CA ALA A 143 2.78 4.30 -20.97
C ALA A 143 2.91 4.72 -19.49
#